data_AF-A0A2Z6CVQ2-F1
#
_entry.id   AF-A0A2Z6CVQ2-F1
#
_cell.length_a   1.000
_cell.length_b   1.000
_cell.length_c   1.000
_cell.angle_alpha   90.00
_cell.angle_beta   90.00
_cell.angle_gamma   90.00
#
_symmetry.space_group_name_H-M   'P 1'
#
loop_
_entity.id
_entity.type
_entity.pdbx_description
1 polymer ?
#
loop_
_entity_poly.entity_id
_entity_poly.type
_entity_poly.pdbx_seq_one_letter_code
_entity_poly.pdbx_strand_id
1 'polypeptide(L)' 'MPTQVTVNPGVITINDGSSFLVTASDGYIDDNQAQGFFVRDTRLISYYEISLNRYRLVLLADFSRDVEKGRWFA' A
#
# COMPACT_ATOMS: atom_id res chain seq x y z
N MET A 1 9.86 -15.75 -1.16
CA MET A 1 10.22 -14.84 -2.27
C MET A 1 10.33 -13.45 -1.67
N PRO A 2 11.20 -12.55 -2.13
CA PRO A 2 11.27 -11.21 -1.56
C PRO A 2 9.94 -10.47 -1.80
N THR A 3 9.46 -9.76 -0.78
CA THR A 3 8.27 -8.92 -0.87
C THR A 3 8.51 -7.80 -1.89
N GLN A 4 7.61 -7.67 -2.87
CA GLN A 4 7.69 -6.62 -3.89
C GLN A 4 6.71 -5.50 -3.57
N VAL A 5 7.19 -4.27 -3.53
CA VAL A 5 6.35 -3.08 -3.35
C VAL A 5 6.32 -2.28 -4.64
N THR A 6 5.12 -1.98 -5.13
CA THR A 6 4.87 -1.11 -6.28
C THR A 6 4.09 0.11 -5.82
N VAL A 7 4.61 1.29 -6.10
CA VAL A 7 3.96 2.57 -5.79
C VAL A 7 3.52 3.19 -7.10
N ASN A 8 2.21 3.34 -7.26
CA ASN A 8 1.57 4.03 -8.37
C ASN A 8 0.94 5.33 -7.86
N PRO A 9 0.66 6.32 -8.72
CA PRO A 9 -0.08 7.51 -8.31
C PRO A 9 -1.40 7.13 -7.63
N GLY A 10 -1.50 7.42 -6.32
CA GLY A 10 -2.68 7.16 -5.50
C GLY A 10 -2.84 5.74 -4.93
N VAL A 11 -1.99 4.77 -5.30
CA VAL A 11 -2.11 3.38 -4.83
C VAL A 11 -0.76 2.75 -4.52
N ILE A 12 -0.67 2.02 -3.42
CA ILE A 12 0.47 1.17 -3.06
C ILE A 12 0.02 -0.29 -3.17
N THR A 13 0.85 -1.13 -3.80
CA THR A 13 0.64 -2.58 -3.88
C THR A 13 1.84 -3.31 -3.27
N ILE A 14 1.58 -4.21 -2.32
CA ILE A 14 2.59 -5.07 -1.71
C ILE A 14 2.28 -6.51 -2.11
N ASN A 15 3.16 -7.15 -2.87
CA ASN A 15 3.04 -8.54 -3.29
C ASN A 15 3.92 -9.44 -2.42
N ASP A 16 3.32 -10.48 -1.82
CA ASP A 16 4.00 -11.52 -1.05
C ASP A 16 3.50 -12.92 -1.45
N GLY A 17 4.17 -13.50 -2.45
CA GLY A 17 3.87 -14.84 -2.95
C GLY A 17 2.46 -14.97 -3.52
N SER A 18 1.59 -15.71 -2.83
CA SER A 18 0.19 -15.92 -3.24
C SER A 18 -0.78 -14.87 -2.67
N SER A 19 -0.25 -13.85 -2.00
CA SER A 19 -1.03 -12.78 -1.39
C SER A 19 -0.56 -11.41 -1.88
N PHE A 20 -1.47 -10.46 -1.92
CA PHE A 20 -1.14 -9.08 -2.21
C PHE A 20 -2.05 -8.11 -1.45
N LEU A 21 -1.49 -6.98 -1.05
CA LEU A 21 -2.18 -5.89 -0.38
C LEU A 21 -2.23 -4.69 -1.32
N VAL A 22 -3.40 -4.09 -1.49
CA VAL A 22 -3.62 -2.87 -2.25
C VAL A 22 -4.20 -1.81 -1.32
N THR A 23 -3.53 -0.67 -1.20
CA THR A 23 -3.96 0.47 -0.36
C THR A 23 -3.90 1.77 -1.14
N ALA A 24 -4.53 2.83 -0.63
CA ALA A 24 -4.21 4.19 -1.01
C ALA A 24 -2.75 4.55 -0.64
N SER A 25 -2.27 5.69 -1.12
CA SER A 25 -0.90 6.18 -0.85
C SER A 25 -0.63 6.45 0.63
N ASP A 26 -1.67 6.72 1.42
CA ASP A 26 -1.60 6.92 2.87
C ASP A 26 -1.76 5.62 3.68
N GLY A 27 -1.84 4.46 2.98
CA GLY A 27 -2.06 3.16 3.58
C GLY A 27 -3.52 2.83 3.87
N TYR A 28 -4.46 3.76 3.71
CA TYR A 28 -5.89 3.50 3.92
C TYR A 28 -6.43 2.46 2.93
N ILE A 29 -7.43 1.67 3.35
CA ILE A 29 -8.19 0.80 2.46
C ILE A 29 -9.60 1.36 2.32
N ASP A 30 -9.92 1.86 1.13
CA ASP A 30 -11.26 2.25 0.71
C ASP A 30 -12.02 1.02 0.18
N ASP A 31 -13.09 0.64 0.88
CA ASP A 31 -13.92 -0.51 0.53
C ASP A 31 -14.71 -0.30 -0.77
N ASN A 32 -14.87 0.94 -1.21
CA ASN A 32 -15.49 1.31 -2.49
C ASN A 32 -14.54 1.16 -3.67
N GLN A 33 -13.25 0.89 -3.42
CA GLN A 33 -12.25 0.68 -4.46
C GLN A 33 -11.77 -0.78 -4.51
N ALA A 34 -10.92 -1.06 -5.49
CA ALA A 34 -10.21 -2.34 -5.60
C ALA A 34 -9.04 -2.45 -4.59
N GLN A 35 -9.23 -1.91 -3.38
CA GLN A 35 -8.27 -1.94 -2.30
C GLN A 35 -8.62 -3.08 -1.33
N GLY A 36 -7.62 -3.63 -0.65
CA GLY A 36 -7.82 -4.78 0.22
C GLY A 36 -6.60 -5.70 0.33
N PHE A 37 -6.70 -6.67 1.23
CA PHE A 37 -5.78 -7.81 1.28
C PHE A 37 -6.40 -8.99 0.55
N PHE A 38 -5.68 -9.53 -0.42
CA PHE A 38 -6.15 -10.60 -1.29
C PHE A 38 -5.25 -11.82 -1.16
N VAL A 39 -5.87 -12.99 -1.18
CA VAL A 39 -5.17 -14.27 -1.34
C VAL A 39 -5.81 -14.96 -2.53
N ARG A 40 -5.01 -15.15 -3.59
CA ARG A 40 -5.48 -15.64 -4.89
C ARG A 40 -6.62 -14.76 -5.42
N ASP A 41 -7.84 -15.26 -5.35
CA ASP A 41 -9.09 -14.73 -5.90
C ASP A 41 -10.06 -14.24 -4.81
N THR A 42 -9.65 -14.28 -3.54
CA THR A 42 -10.49 -13.85 -2.41
C THR A 42 -9.94 -12.59 -1.76
N ARG A 43 -10.81 -11.58 -1.58
CA ARG A 43 -10.53 -10.40 -0.75
C ARG A 43 -10.80 -10.75 0.72
N LEU A 44 -9.76 -10.90 1.53
CA LEU A 44 -9.86 -11.23 2.95
C LEU A 44 -10.12 -10.00 3.83
N ILE A 45 -9.58 -8.85 3.43
CA ILE A 45 -9.78 -7.57 4.13
C ILE A 45 -10.20 -6.55 3.08
N SER A 46 -11.36 -5.94 3.26
CA SER A 46 -11.87 -4.88 2.38
C SER A 46 -11.82 -3.50 3.02
N TYR A 47 -11.53 -3.41 4.31
CA TYR A 47 -11.45 -2.17 5.08
C TYR A 47 -10.64 -2.41 6.34
N TYR A 48 -9.81 -1.44 6.70
CA TYR A 48 -9.27 -1.33 8.05
C TYR A 48 -9.05 0.15 8.39
N GLU A 49 -9.17 0.49 9.66
CA GLU A 49 -8.87 1.83 10.18
C GLU A 49 -7.95 1.70 11.39
N ILE A 50 -6.90 2.53 11.41
CA ILE A 50 -6.02 2.67 12.57
C ILE A 50 -6.43 3.95 13.28
N SER A 51 -6.71 3.83 14.58
CA SER A 51 -6.99 4.96 15.45
C SER A 51 -6.00 4.99 16.62
N LEU A 52 -5.63 6.19 17.06
CA LEU A 52 -4.90 6.41 18.31
C LEU A 52 -5.85 7.05 19.31
N ASN A 53 -6.03 6.43 20.47
CA ASN A 53 -6.97 6.90 21.51
C ASN A 53 -8.41 7.10 21.00
N ARG A 54 -8.87 6.28 20.05
CA ARG A 54 -10.16 6.40 19.34
C ARG A 54 -10.29 7.62 18.43
N TYR A 55 -9.20 8.33 18.16
CA TYR A 55 -9.15 9.37 17.14
C TYR A 55 -8.59 8.80 15.84
N ARG A 56 -9.30 9.08 14.74
CA ARG A 56 -8.84 8.73 13.39
C ARG A 56 -7.52 9.44 13.11
N LEU A 57 -6.57 8.69 12.56
CA LEU A 57 -5.32 9.27 12.08
C LEU A 57 -5.57 10.06 10.80
N VAL A 58 -5.08 11.30 10.78
CA VAL A 58 -5.05 12.14 9.59
C VAL A 58 -3.60 12.20 9.11
N LEU A 59 -3.37 11.85 7.85
CA LEU A 59 -2.06 11.96 7.23
C LEU A 59 -1.66 13.45 7.16
N LEU A 60 -0.57 13.81 7.85
CA LEU A 60 -0.07 15.20 7.89
C LEU A 60 0.97 15.48 6.81
N ALA A 61 1.75 14.48 6.43
CA ALA A 61 2.74 14.57 5.36
C ALA A 61 3.02 13.16 4.81
N ASP A 62 3.14 13.07 3.49
CA ASP A 62 3.64 11.90 2.78
C ASP A 62 5.05 12.20 2.26
N PHE A 63 5.92 11.20 2.22
CA PHE A 63 7.28 11.31 1.70
C PHE A 63 7.49 10.28 0.57
N SER A 64 7.00 10.62 -0.62
CA SER A 64 7.30 9.86 -1.83
C SER A 64 8.70 10.23 -2.35
N ARG A 65 9.70 9.40 -2.06
CA ARG A 65 11.00 9.45 -2.75
C ARG A 65 10.92 8.62 -4.03
N ASP A 66 10.93 9.29 -5.17
CA ASP A 66 11.21 8.65 -6.44
C ASP A 66 12.71 8.30 -6.49
N VAL A 67 13.03 7.01 -6.49
CA VAL A 67 14.43 6.54 -6.58
C VAL A 67 14.81 6.49 -8.05
N GLU A 68 15.34 7.60 -8.55
CA GLU A 68 16.00 7.62 -9.85
C GLU A 68 17.28 6.78 -9.75
N LYS A 69 17.33 5.65 -10.48
CA LYS A 69 18.49 4.75 -10.51
C LYS A 69 19.69 5.48 -11.12
N GLY A 70 20.63 5.89 -10.27
CA GLY A 70 21.94 6.37 -10.69
C GLY A 70 22.70 5.31 -11.51
N ARG A 71 23.01 5.64 -12.77
CA ARG A 71 24.03 4.96 -13.58
C ARG A 71 25.39 5.26 -12.98
N TRP A 72 26.04 4.24 -12.41
CA TRP A 72 27.47 4.31 -12.09
C TRP A 72 28.24 3.74 -13.27
N PHE A 73 28.96 4.60 -14.01
CA PHE A 73 30.11 4.18 -14.79
C PHE A 73 31.35 4.42 -13.93
N ALA A 74 32.08 3.36 -13.63
CA ALA A 74 33.53 3.32 -13.48
C ALA A 74 33.95 1.85 -13.43
#